data_AF-A0AAJ0MDI6-F1
#
_entry.id   AF-A0AAJ0MDI6-F1
#
_cell.length_a   1.000
_cell.length_b   1.000
_cell.length_c   1.000
_cell.angle_alpha   90.00
_cell.angle_beta   90.00
_cell.angle_gamma   90.00
#
_symmetry.space_group_name_H-M   'P 1'
#
loop_
_entity.id
_entity.type
_entity.pdbx_description
1 polymer ?
#
loop_
_entity_poly.entity_id
_entity_poly.type
_entity_poly.pdbx_seq_one_letter_code
_entity_poly.pdbx_strand_id
1 'polypeptide(L)' 'FTFFMHMGHVLATVNEISFYISKGGIWFMEIGNNYSIKNDYDQPACIFFS' A
#
# COMPACT_ATOMS: atom_id res chain seq x y z
N PHE A 1 0.49 1.58 -12.38
CA PHE A 1 1.67 1.54 -11.49
C PHE A 1 1.46 0.41 -10.48
N THR A 2 2.47 -0.41 -10.22
CA THR A 2 2.33 -1.56 -9.33
C THR A 2 3.09 -1.30 -8.05
N PHE A 3 2.46 -1.54 -6.90
CA PHE A 3 3.10 -1.48 -5.59
C PHE A 3 3.26 -2.89 -5.04
N PHE A 4 4.44 -3.22 -4.55
CA PHE A 4 4.68 -4.47 -3.83
C PHE A 4 5.24 -4.20 -2.44
N MET A 5 4.69 -4.88 -1.45
CA MET A 5 5.10 -4.79 -0.06
C MET A 5 6.23 -5.77 0.23
N HIS A 6 7.44 -5.25 0.46
CA HIS A 6 8.61 -6.09 0.79
C HIS A 6 8.66 -6.45 2.27
N MET A 7 8.35 -5.49 3.14
CA MET A 7 8.36 -5.67 4.59
C MET A 7 7.37 -4.72 5.25
N GLY A 8 6.77 -5.17 6.35
CA GLY A 8 5.84 -4.38 7.15
C GLY A 8 4.38 -4.53 6.71
N HIS A 9 3.55 -3.69 7.30
CA HIS A 9 2.11 -3.64 7.08
C HIS A 9 1.71 -2.17 6.95
N VAL A 10 0.89 -1.84 5.95
CA VAL A 10 0.38 -0.48 5.79
C VAL A 10 -1.11 -0.50 5.51
N LEU A 11 -1.78 0.59 5.86
CA LEU A 11 -3.13 0.88 5.44
C LEU A 11 -3.07 1.66 4.12
N ALA A 12 -3.57 1.07 3.05
CA ALA A 12 -3.76 1.76 1.77
C ALA A 12 -5.23 2.16 1.64
N THR A 13 -5.48 3.42 1.32
CA THR A 13 -6.82 3.95 1.04
C THR A 13 -6.89 4.37 -0.41
N VAL A 14 -7.88 3.86 -1.14
CA VAL A 14 -8.07 4.06 -2.58
C VAL A 14 -9.53 4.37 -2.83
N ASN A 15 -9.83 5.56 -3.37
CA ASN A 15 -11.21 5.99 -3.63
C ASN A 15 -12.15 5.70 -2.44
N GLU A 16 -11.72 6.07 -1.23
CA GLU A 16 -12.44 5.88 0.04
C GLU A 16 -12.51 4.44 0.58
N ILE A 17 -12.01 3.46 -0.19
CA ILE A 17 -11.88 2.07 0.27
C ILE A 17 -10.52 1.90 0.94
N SER A 18 -10.51 1.54 2.22
CA SER A 18 -9.28 1.28 2.97
C SER A 18 -9.05 -0.22 3.15
N PHE A 19 -7.84 -0.68 2.83
CA PHE A 19 -7.43 -2.06 3.00
C PHE A 19 -5.99 -2.17 3.48
N TYR A 20 -5.69 -3.25 4.19
CA TYR A 20 -4.36 -3.51 4.70
C TYR A 20 -3.54 -4.29 3.68
N ILE A 21 -2.33 -3.81 3.41
CA ILE A 21 -1.34 -4.52 2.60
C ILE A 21 -0.26 -5.02 3.56
N SER A 22 -0.12 -6.34 3.61
CA SER A 22 0.88 -7.05 4.40
C SER A 22 2.07 -7.44 3.52
N LYS A 23 3.17 -7.89 4.13
CA LYS A 23 4.32 -8.46 3.42
C LYS A 23 3.90 -9.44 2.32
N GLY A 24 4.42 -9.26 1.11
CA GLY A 24 4.10 -10.06 -0.07
C GLY A 24 2.81 -9.64 -0.78
N GLY A 25 2.07 -8.66 -0.26
CA GLY A 25 0.94 -8.06 -0.92
C GLY A 25 1.39 -7.27 -2.15
N ILE A 26 0.70 -7.52 -3.27
CA ILE A 26 0.87 -6.77 -4.50
C ILE A 26 -0.45 -6.06 -4.77
N TRP A 27 -0.37 -4.78 -5.11
CA TRP A 27 -1.55 -4.02 -5.46
C TRP A 27 -1.30 -3.18 -6.71
N PHE A 28 -2.31 -3.15 -7.57
CA PHE A 28 -2.30 -2.44 -8.84
C PHE A 28 -3.06 -1.14 -8.73
N MET A 29 -2.35 -0.04 -9.01
CA MET A 29 -2.94 1.28 -9.12
C MET A 29 -3.42 1.54 -10.54
N GLU A 30 -4.69 1.90 -10.66
CA GLU A 30 -5.28 2.43 -11.89
C GLU A 30 -5.10 3.96 -11.94
N ILE A 31 -4.81 4.47 -13.13
CA ILE A 31 -4.60 5.90 -13.35
C ILE A 31 -5.94 6.62 -13.15
N GLY A 32 -5.94 7.65 -12.30
CA GLY A 32 -7.13 8.43 -11.97
C GLY A 32 -7.66 8.19 -10.55
N ASN A 33 -7.17 7.16 -9.85
CA ASN A 33 -7.56 6.90 -8.47
C ASN A 33 -6.70 7.72 -7.49
N ASN A 34 -7.35 8.31 -6.49
CA ASN A 34 -6.65 8.94 -5.37
C ASN A 34 -6.27 7.85 -4.36
N TYR A 35 -4.98 7.78 -4.04
CA TYR A 35 -4.46 6.83 -3.08
C TYR A 35 -3.69 7.50 -1.95
N SER A 36 -3.78 6.92 -0.77
CA SER A 36 -3.01 7.30 0.40
C SER A 36 -2.45 6.05 1.05
N ILE A 37 -1.19 6.10 1.46
CA ILE A 37 -0.53 4.99 2.16
C ILE A 37 -0.12 5.51 3.53
N LYS A 38 -0.67 4.91 4.59
CA LYS A 38 -0.35 5.22 5.97
C LYS A 38 0.27 3.99 6.63
N ASN A 39 1.47 4.17 7.19
CA ASN A 39 2.00 3.20 8.14
C ASN A 39 1.39 3.50 9.51
N ASP A 40 0.49 2.64 9.96
CA ASP A 40 -0.14 2.72 11.29
C ASP A 40 0.53 1.81 12.32
N TYR A 41 1.64 1.17 11.94
CA TYR A 41 2.41 0.26 12.79
C TYR A 41 3.72 0.92 13.23
N ASP A 42 4.19 0.56 14.44
CA ASP A 42 5.50 0.98 14.96
C ASP A 42 6.69 0.38 14.19
N GLN A 43 6.43 -0.63 13.35
CA GLN A 43 7.46 -1.26 12.53
C GLN A 43 7.65 -0.49 11.22
N PRO A 44 8.90 -0.36 10.73
CA PRO A 44 9.15 0.25 9.44
C PRO A 44 8.51 -0.59 8.32
N ALA A 45 7.84 0.08 7.37
CA ALA A 45 7.31 -0.52 6.17
C ALA A 45 8.16 -0.15 4.94
N CYS A 46 8.40 -1.13 4.08
CA CYS A 46 9.17 -0.98 2.85
C CYS A 46 8.31 -1.40 1.65
N ILE A 47 8.04 -0.43 0.78
CA ILE A 47 7.22 -0.58 -0.42
C ILE A 47 8.09 -0.26 -1.62
N PHE A 48 8.01 -1.11 -2.64
CA PHE A 48 8.59 -0.83 -3.95
C PHE A 48 7.49 -0.53 -4.96
N PHE A 49 7.81 0.29 -5.96
CA PHE A 49 6.91 0.65 -7.04
C PHE A 49 7.60 0.46 -8.39
N SER A 50 6.81 0.07 -9.40
CA SER A 50 7.24 -0.01 -10.81
C SER A 50 6.14 0.45 -11.77
#